data_AF-A0A812MGS1-F1
#
_entry.id   AF-A0A812MGS1-F1
#
_cell.length_a   1.000
_cell.length_b   1.000
_cell.length_c   1.000
_cell.angle_alpha   90.00
_cell.angle_beta   90.00
_cell.angle_gamma   90.00
#
_symmetry.space_group_name_H-M   'P 1'
#
loop_
_entity.id
_entity.type
_entity.pdbx_description
1 polymer ?
#
loop_
_entity_poly.entity_id
_entity_poly.type
_entity_poly.pdbx_seq_one_letter_code
_entity_poly.pdbx_strand_id
1 'polypeptide(L)'
;VQELSKGALDFARSCGGQPPEDGIMQRLSAIGTMGKHASNAERDLHFVLKQISLQVPVDKIKVRFQHPSSGEIRETDFPCILPEKFAAKLWQMGEDYFRFYFLANDETAARDLWRHVSARPWASGVDRNSKVVIPITLYGDEVYTYKATDCGVITVYAWSTDYLTCAHGPLDRYFLICAHSQYLEADVTWTDLSKQLAAHFTALCSQEWPWSHKYEFRFSSVTGSALVYCCERGFWGAIQGKYEEALAASLRTAYVEFSRWNALQPKKVTHPRFTCARLNRKNKSKHPALNSKGAASKALTHWLADVTANMANADGAIFLDKQVATCVAAYSRMLKAMDEAPLLLSEAEANRIYKLGQLHLETYSALRRKSSRVFGANALNKCMWVLLPKHHHLLHMLTDCVLEDRLNPRCQTLFCGESFIGHVGRMAKTCHRSSLPMRLLQRYKTLMGLKAQDLISE
;
A
#
# COMPACT_ATOMS: atom_id res chain seq x y z
N VAL A 1 2.68 4.07 -30.38
CA VAL A 1 2.53 3.08 -31.46
C VAL A 1 3.38 3.51 -32.65
N GLN A 2 2.97 4.51 -33.44
CA GLN A 2 3.73 4.97 -34.62
C GLN A 2 5.21 5.27 -34.34
N GLU A 3 5.54 5.95 -33.24
CA GLU A 3 6.94 6.22 -32.86
C GLU A 3 7.73 4.95 -32.48
N LEU A 4 7.09 3.98 -31.82
CA LEU A 4 7.70 2.68 -31.49
C LEU A 4 7.93 1.85 -32.76
N SER A 5 6.94 1.83 -33.66
CA SER A 5 7.08 1.21 -34.98
C SER A 5 8.22 1.87 -35.77
N LYS A 6 8.28 3.21 -35.80
CA LYS A 6 9.37 3.95 -36.47
C LYS A 6 10.74 3.61 -35.86
N GLY A 7 10.86 3.65 -34.53
CA GLY A 7 12.10 3.29 -33.82
C GLY A 7 12.56 1.86 -34.09
N ALA A 8 11.63 0.90 -34.18
CA ALA A 8 11.95 -0.48 -34.56
C ALA A 8 12.46 -0.60 -36.01
N LEU A 9 11.95 0.21 -36.94
CA LEU A 9 12.43 0.25 -38.32
C LEU A 9 13.79 0.94 -38.45
N ASP A 10 13.99 2.03 -37.73
CA ASP A 10 15.29 2.73 -37.71
C ASP A 10 16.37 1.85 -37.04
N PHE A 11 16.02 1.08 -36.00
CA PHE A 11 16.89 0.04 -35.44
C PHE A 11 17.20 -1.08 -36.44
N ALA A 12 16.18 -1.66 -37.10
CA ALA A 12 16.37 -2.72 -38.09
C ALA A 12 17.28 -2.27 -39.25
N ARG A 13 17.17 -1.01 -39.68
CA ARG A 13 18.08 -0.38 -40.66
C ARG A 13 19.50 -0.25 -40.12
N SER A 14 19.68 0.13 -38.84
CA SER A 14 21.01 0.22 -38.23
C SER A 14 21.73 -1.14 -38.16
N CYS A 15 20.98 -2.25 -38.07
CA CYS A 15 21.48 -3.62 -38.17
C CYS A 15 21.58 -4.14 -39.64
N GLY A 16 21.65 -3.25 -40.65
CA GLY A 16 21.76 -3.67 -42.05
C GLY A 16 20.54 -4.45 -42.61
N GLY A 17 19.39 -4.39 -41.93
CA GLY A 17 18.21 -5.19 -42.24
C GLY A 17 18.23 -6.61 -41.64
N GLN A 18 19.27 -6.99 -40.89
CA GLN A 18 19.39 -8.27 -40.21
C GLN A 18 19.59 -8.05 -38.69
N PRO A 19 18.48 -7.84 -37.94
CA PRO A 19 18.54 -7.86 -36.48
C PRO A 19 18.83 -9.28 -35.96
N PRO A 20 19.31 -9.43 -34.71
CA PRO A 20 19.60 -10.73 -34.10
C PRO A 20 18.46 -11.74 -34.24
N GLU A 21 18.78 -13.03 -34.39
CA GLU A 21 17.78 -14.08 -34.67
C GLU A 21 16.84 -14.37 -33.48
N ASP A 22 17.22 -13.90 -32.30
CA ASP A 22 16.61 -14.19 -31.02
C ASP A 22 16.38 -12.89 -30.21
N GLY A 23 15.10 -12.60 -29.92
CA GLY A 23 14.73 -11.59 -28.93
C GLY A 23 13.62 -10.63 -29.34
N ILE A 24 13.32 -9.69 -28.44
CA ILE A 24 12.25 -8.70 -28.65
C ILE A 24 12.52 -7.80 -29.86
N MET A 25 13.78 -7.46 -30.13
CA MET A 25 14.16 -6.59 -31.24
C MET A 25 13.83 -7.21 -32.60
N GLN A 26 13.99 -8.53 -32.78
CA GLN A 26 13.59 -9.24 -34.00
C GLN A 26 12.08 -9.22 -34.21
N ARG A 27 11.32 -9.45 -33.12
CA ARG A 27 9.84 -9.40 -33.16
C ARG A 27 9.34 -7.99 -33.46
N LEU A 28 10.01 -6.97 -32.93
CA LEU A 28 9.73 -5.56 -33.24
C LEU A 28 10.15 -5.18 -34.66
N SER A 29 11.25 -5.71 -35.20
CA SER A 29 11.66 -5.43 -36.58
C SER A 29 10.76 -6.10 -37.62
N ALA A 30 10.11 -7.22 -37.29
CA ALA A 30 9.16 -7.89 -38.18
C ALA A 30 7.89 -7.04 -38.45
N ILE A 31 7.62 -6.03 -37.62
CA ILE A 31 6.45 -5.15 -37.69
C ILE A 31 6.35 -4.45 -39.06
N GLY A 32 5.15 -4.46 -39.65
CA GLY A 32 4.90 -3.88 -40.96
C GLY A 32 5.71 -4.57 -42.06
N THR A 33 6.04 -5.86 -41.90
CA THR A 33 6.89 -6.63 -42.81
C THR A 33 8.26 -5.96 -43.03
N MET A 34 9.00 -5.75 -41.93
CA MET A 34 10.27 -4.98 -41.94
C MET A 34 10.08 -3.55 -42.48
N GLY A 35 8.92 -2.94 -42.20
CA GLY A 35 8.58 -1.58 -42.62
C GLY A 35 8.12 -1.42 -44.06
N LYS A 36 8.04 -2.50 -44.86
CA LYS A 36 7.51 -2.46 -46.23
C LYS A 36 6.02 -2.06 -46.27
N HIS A 37 5.28 -2.32 -45.20
CA HIS A 37 3.85 -2.07 -45.07
C HIS A 37 3.53 -1.34 -43.75
N ALA A 38 3.86 -0.04 -43.69
CA ALA A 38 3.64 0.80 -42.52
C ALA A 38 2.17 0.82 -42.02
N SER A 39 1.19 0.59 -42.89
CA SER A 39 -0.24 0.46 -42.54
C SER A 39 -0.55 -0.78 -41.68
N ASN A 40 0.27 -1.83 -41.72
CA ASN A 40 0.13 -3.01 -40.86
C ASN A 40 0.85 -2.84 -39.51
N ALA A 41 1.75 -1.86 -39.37
CA ALA A 41 2.66 -1.76 -38.24
C ALA A 41 1.97 -1.66 -36.85
N GLU A 42 0.80 -1.03 -36.77
CA GLU A 42 0.01 -1.01 -35.53
C GLU A 42 -0.61 -2.37 -35.20
N ARG A 43 -1.11 -3.09 -36.21
CA ARG A 43 -1.70 -4.43 -36.05
C ARG A 43 -0.63 -5.43 -35.61
N ASP A 44 0.53 -5.38 -36.26
CA ASP A 44 1.64 -6.28 -35.99
C ASP A 44 2.25 -5.99 -34.61
N LEU A 45 2.41 -4.71 -34.24
CA LEU A 45 2.79 -4.35 -32.87
C LEU A 45 1.78 -4.86 -31.84
N HIS A 46 0.47 -4.74 -32.09
CA HIS A 46 -0.55 -5.29 -31.20
C HIS A 46 -0.48 -6.82 -31.09
N PHE A 47 -0.13 -7.53 -32.16
CA PHE A 47 0.08 -8.98 -32.13
C PHE A 47 1.31 -9.36 -31.30
N VAL A 48 2.46 -8.70 -31.53
CA VAL A 48 3.70 -8.89 -30.77
C VAL A 48 3.50 -8.56 -29.28
N LEU A 49 2.89 -7.42 -28.95
CA LEU A 49 2.58 -7.03 -27.57
C LEU A 49 1.56 -7.96 -26.90
N LYS A 50 0.66 -8.60 -27.67
CA LYS A 50 -0.28 -9.62 -27.16
C LYS A 50 0.45 -10.93 -26.84
N GLN A 51 1.43 -11.34 -27.65
CA GLN A 51 2.27 -12.52 -27.37
C GLN A 51 3.19 -12.30 -26.17
N ILE A 52 3.74 -11.10 -26.02
CA ILE A 52 4.63 -10.73 -24.90
C ILE A 52 3.85 -10.56 -23.58
N SER A 53 2.58 -10.16 -23.64
CA SER A 53 1.77 -9.86 -22.46
C SER A 53 1.73 -11.00 -21.42
N LEU A 54 1.75 -10.65 -20.14
CA LEU A 54 1.46 -11.59 -19.06
C LEU A 54 0.03 -12.12 -19.26
N GLN A 55 -0.13 -13.41 -19.57
CA GLN A 55 -1.43 -13.99 -19.96
C GLN A 55 -2.41 -14.22 -18.78
N VAL A 56 -2.35 -13.38 -17.74
CA VAL A 56 -3.31 -13.41 -16.62
C VAL A 56 -4.69 -12.96 -17.14
N PRO A 57 -5.80 -13.63 -16.79
CA PRO A 57 -7.13 -13.19 -17.19
C PRO A 57 -7.44 -11.79 -16.64
N VAL A 58 -8.28 -11.04 -17.35
CA VAL A 58 -8.95 -9.84 -16.83
C VAL A 58 -10.39 -10.24 -16.60
N ASP A 59 -10.70 -10.52 -15.34
CA ASP A 59 -12.02 -10.94 -14.88
C ASP A 59 -12.96 -9.75 -14.73
N LYS A 60 -14.25 -10.05 -14.53
CA LYS A 60 -15.31 -9.09 -14.30
C LYS A 60 -15.96 -9.35 -12.95
N ILE A 61 -15.91 -8.37 -12.06
CA ILE A 61 -16.63 -8.39 -10.78
C ILE A 61 -17.83 -7.44 -10.84
N LYS A 62 -18.92 -7.80 -10.14
CA LYS A 62 -20.11 -6.95 -10.05
C LYS A 62 -19.87 -5.81 -9.08
N VAL A 63 -19.89 -4.59 -9.60
CA VAL A 63 -19.67 -3.35 -8.85
C VAL A 63 -20.67 -2.31 -9.32
N ARG A 64 -21.33 -1.61 -8.39
CA ARG A 64 -22.21 -0.49 -8.73
C ARG A 64 -21.41 0.80 -8.90
N PHE A 65 -21.64 1.49 -10.02
CA PHE A 65 -21.09 2.79 -10.36
C PHE A 65 -22.21 3.77 -10.69
N GLN A 66 -21.96 5.07 -10.52
CA GLN A 66 -22.84 6.12 -10.98
C GLN A 66 -22.71 6.30 -12.50
N HIS A 67 -23.84 6.28 -13.20
CA HIS A 67 -23.89 6.56 -14.63
C HIS A 67 -23.75 8.08 -14.88
N PRO A 68 -22.76 8.52 -15.66
CA PRO A 68 -22.30 9.91 -15.65
C PRO A 68 -23.30 10.94 -16.17
N SER A 69 -24.22 10.55 -17.06
CA SER A 69 -25.20 11.47 -17.66
C SER A 69 -26.59 11.42 -17.01
N SER A 70 -26.89 10.41 -16.20
CA SER A 70 -28.20 10.24 -15.55
C SER A 70 -28.14 10.25 -14.02
N GLY A 71 -26.94 10.18 -13.42
CA GLY A 71 -26.76 10.06 -11.97
C GLY A 71 -27.21 8.72 -11.38
N GLU A 72 -27.75 7.82 -12.19
CA GLU A 72 -28.31 6.54 -11.81
C GLU A 72 -27.21 5.55 -11.39
N ILE A 73 -27.37 4.88 -10.26
CA ILE A 73 -26.42 3.86 -9.79
C ILE A 73 -26.75 2.54 -10.48
N ARG A 74 -25.83 2.03 -11.32
CA ARG A 74 -25.99 0.78 -12.09
C ARG A 74 -24.92 -0.24 -11.73
N GLU A 75 -25.34 -1.49 -11.52
CA GLU A 75 -24.40 -2.61 -11.42
C GLU A 75 -23.74 -2.84 -12.79
N THR A 76 -22.41 -2.90 -12.81
CA THR A 76 -21.60 -3.04 -14.02
C THR A 76 -20.60 -4.19 -13.86
N ASP A 77 -20.32 -4.88 -14.95
CA ASP A 77 -19.18 -5.81 -15.07
C ASP A 77 -17.86 -5.02 -15.05
N PHE A 78 -17.22 -4.92 -13.89
CA PHE A 78 -16.02 -4.12 -13.72
C PHE A 78 -14.75 -4.95 -13.89
N PRO A 79 -13.82 -4.56 -14.78
CA PRO A 79 -12.64 -5.38 -15.07
C PRO A 79 -11.58 -5.29 -13.97
N CYS A 80 -11.04 -6.44 -13.58
CA CYS A 80 -9.97 -6.58 -12.59
C CYS A 80 -9.01 -7.72 -12.93
N ILE A 81 -7.78 -7.62 -12.44
CA ILE A 81 -6.85 -8.75 -12.30
C ILE A 81 -7.00 -9.26 -10.88
N LEU A 82 -7.48 -10.49 -10.73
CA LEU A 82 -7.71 -11.10 -9.43
C LEU A 82 -6.39 -11.61 -8.82
N PRO A 83 -6.13 -11.39 -7.52
CA PRO A 83 -4.83 -11.63 -6.90
C PRO A 83 -4.40 -13.10 -6.98
N GLU A 84 -5.34 -14.03 -6.80
CA GLU A 84 -5.10 -15.47 -6.88
C GLU A 84 -4.80 -15.94 -8.31
N LYS A 85 -5.45 -15.34 -9.31
CA LYS A 85 -5.19 -15.66 -10.72
C LYS A 85 -3.89 -15.04 -11.22
N PHE A 86 -3.49 -13.90 -10.66
CA PHE A 86 -2.18 -13.32 -10.89
C PHE A 86 -1.07 -14.22 -10.33
N ALA A 87 -1.19 -14.64 -9.06
CA ALA A 87 -0.29 -15.60 -8.44
C ALA A 87 -0.20 -16.92 -9.23
N ALA A 88 -1.36 -17.47 -9.66
CA ALA A 88 -1.40 -18.66 -10.49
C ALA A 88 -0.76 -18.49 -11.87
N LYS A 89 -0.87 -17.31 -12.49
CA LYS A 89 -0.21 -17.06 -13.77
C LYS A 89 1.30 -17.01 -13.64
N LEU A 90 1.83 -16.42 -12.57
CA LEU A 90 3.26 -16.43 -12.28
C LEU A 90 3.76 -17.85 -12.02
N TRP A 91 3.04 -18.63 -11.20
CA TRP A 91 3.37 -20.05 -10.96
C TRP A 91 3.44 -20.87 -12.27
N GLN A 92 2.48 -20.68 -13.18
CA GLN A 92 2.47 -21.33 -14.50
C GLN A 92 3.64 -20.96 -15.41
N MET A 93 4.32 -19.83 -15.15
CA MET A 93 5.51 -19.44 -15.93
C MET A 93 6.79 -20.06 -15.38
N GLY A 94 6.75 -20.50 -14.12
CA GLY A 94 7.87 -21.12 -13.41
C GLY A 94 7.84 -20.72 -11.94
N GLU A 95 8.37 -21.60 -11.09
CA GLU A 95 8.49 -21.31 -9.66
C GLU A 95 9.41 -20.10 -9.39
N ASP A 96 10.45 -19.91 -10.19
CA ASP A 96 11.38 -18.78 -10.05
C ASP A 96 10.70 -17.43 -10.30
N TYR A 97 9.72 -17.34 -11.20
CA TYR A 97 8.89 -16.14 -11.36
C TYR A 97 8.03 -15.86 -10.13
N PHE A 98 7.37 -16.89 -9.62
CA PHE A 98 6.55 -16.79 -8.42
C PHE A 98 7.41 -16.34 -7.23
N ARG A 99 8.62 -16.88 -7.09
CA ARG A 99 9.60 -16.50 -6.07
C ARG A 99 10.14 -15.09 -6.27
N PHE A 100 10.49 -14.68 -7.48
CA PHE A 100 10.94 -13.31 -7.78
C PHE A 100 9.91 -12.29 -7.30
N TYR A 101 8.66 -12.44 -7.76
CA TYR A 101 7.59 -11.49 -7.47
C TYR A 101 6.99 -11.59 -6.07
N PHE A 102 7.25 -12.64 -5.27
CA PHE A 102 6.67 -12.73 -3.93
C PHE A 102 7.67 -12.88 -2.77
N LEU A 103 8.91 -13.28 -3.06
CA LEU A 103 9.95 -13.68 -2.10
C LEU A 103 11.34 -13.09 -2.37
N ALA A 104 11.48 -12.22 -3.37
CA ALA A 104 12.69 -11.44 -3.63
C ALA A 104 13.96 -12.26 -3.93
N ASN A 105 13.84 -13.33 -4.73
CA ASN A 105 14.88 -14.30 -5.16
C ASN A 105 15.62 -15.07 -4.06
N ASP A 106 15.78 -14.50 -2.87
CA ASP A 106 16.51 -15.11 -1.77
C ASP A 106 15.64 -16.13 -1.01
N GLU A 107 15.62 -17.35 -1.53
CA GLU A 107 15.06 -18.49 -0.80
C GLU A 107 15.83 -18.78 0.49
N THR A 108 17.06 -18.27 0.67
CA THR A 108 17.79 -18.32 1.93
C THR A 108 17.17 -17.35 2.93
N ALA A 109 16.88 -16.10 2.58
CA ALA A 109 16.13 -15.19 3.47
C ALA A 109 14.76 -15.77 3.86
N ALA A 110 14.03 -16.37 2.92
CA ALA A 110 12.78 -17.04 3.22
C ALA A 110 12.98 -18.31 4.09
N ARG A 111 13.92 -19.20 3.75
CA ARG A 111 14.17 -20.43 4.52
C ARG A 111 14.85 -20.18 5.86
N ASP A 112 15.65 -19.13 6.01
CA ASP A 112 16.30 -18.76 7.27
C ASP A 112 15.29 -18.09 8.19
N LEU A 113 14.43 -17.22 7.69
CA LEU A 113 13.21 -16.79 8.37
C LEU A 113 12.42 -18.01 8.88
N TRP A 114 12.08 -18.97 8.01
CA TRP A 114 11.31 -20.14 8.44
C TRP A 114 12.07 -21.10 9.34
N ARG A 115 13.38 -21.31 9.16
CA ARG A 115 14.26 -22.09 10.05
C ARG A 115 14.30 -21.46 11.44
N HIS A 116 14.30 -20.14 11.50
CA HIS A 116 14.44 -19.34 12.71
C HIS A 116 13.12 -19.17 13.46
N VAL A 117 11.99 -19.01 12.75
CA VAL A 117 10.62 -19.13 13.27
C VAL A 117 10.35 -20.56 13.76
N SER A 118 10.76 -21.59 13.00
CA SER A 118 10.61 -23.00 13.39
C SER A 118 11.42 -23.39 14.63
N ALA A 119 12.45 -22.61 14.99
CA ALA A 119 13.22 -22.80 16.21
C ALA A 119 12.55 -22.19 17.46
N ARG A 120 11.37 -21.57 17.33
CA ARG A 120 10.68 -20.89 18.44
C ARG A 120 9.65 -21.80 19.14
N PRO A 121 9.55 -21.78 20.48
CA PRO A 121 8.63 -22.65 21.21
C PRO A 121 7.15 -22.51 20.83
N TRP A 122 6.71 -21.32 20.42
CA TRP A 122 5.32 -21.06 20.05
C TRP A 122 4.92 -21.67 18.69
N ALA A 123 5.88 -22.05 17.84
CA ALA A 123 5.62 -22.80 16.62
C ALA A 123 5.19 -24.26 16.90
N SER A 124 5.12 -24.69 18.16
CA SER A 124 4.57 -26.00 18.54
C SER A 124 3.05 -26.06 18.32
N GLY A 125 2.65 -26.58 17.15
CA GLY A 125 1.24 -26.70 16.74
C GLY A 125 0.87 -25.87 15.52
N VAL A 126 1.76 -25.01 15.03
CA VAL A 126 1.75 -24.62 13.61
C VAL A 126 2.06 -25.89 12.82
N ASP A 127 1.24 -26.19 11.81
CA ASP A 127 1.49 -27.33 10.93
C ASP A 127 2.87 -27.16 10.28
N ARG A 128 3.80 -28.07 10.59
CA ARG A 128 5.21 -28.02 10.21
C ARG A 128 5.45 -28.34 8.73
N ASN A 129 4.39 -28.37 7.94
CA ASN A 129 4.48 -28.44 6.50
C ASN A 129 5.43 -27.35 5.98
N SER A 130 6.24 -27.73 4.99
CA SER A 130 7.43 -27.02 4.48
C SER A 130 7.12 -25.73 3.69
N LYS A 131 6.14 -24.95 4.14
CA LYS A 131 5.47 -23.90 3.37
C LYS A 131 5.95 -22.53 3.81
N VAL A 132 6.45 -21.76 2.85
CA VAL A 132 6.88 -20.37 3.03
C VAL A 132 5.65 -19.47 2.96
N VAL A 133 5.20 -18.92 4.09
CA VAL A 133 4.07 -17.95 4.11
C VAL A 133 4.53 -16.62 3.50
N ILE A 134 3.63 -15.95 2.77
CA ILE A 134 3.78 -14.73 1.97
C ILE A 134 2.78 -13.67 2.45
N PRO A 135 3.19 -12.67 3.26
CA PRO A 135 2.26 -11.62 3.68
C PRO A 135 1.77 -10.78 2.50
N ILE A 136 0.53 -10.32 2.58
CA ILE A 136 -0.24 -9.48 1.67
C ILE A 136 -0.50 -8.14 2.37
N THR A 137 -0.01 -7.07 1.75
CA THR A 137 -0.42 -5.71 2.07
C THR A 137 -1.35 -5.20 0.96
N LEU A 138 -2.58 -4.84 1.31
CA LEU A 138 -3.48 -4.13 0.40
C LEU A 138 -3.03 -2.69 0.23
N TYR A 139 -3.05 -2.19 -1.00
CA TYR A 139 -2.63 -0.84 -1.33
C TYR A 139 -3.69 -0.12 -2.19
N GLY A 140 -4.04 1.09 -1.78
CA GLY A 140 -4.98 1.94 -2.50
C GLY A 140 -4.49 3.38 -2.51
N ASP A 141 -4.61 4.05 -3.65
CA ASP A 141 -4.26 5.46 -3.80
C ASP A 141 -5.01 6.16 -4.92
N GLU A 142 -5.00 7.48 -4.87
CA GLU A 142 -5.57 8.36 -5.89
C GLU A 142 -4.45 8.91 -6.79
N VAL A 143 -4.71 9.05 -8.10
CA VAL A 143 -3.77 9.72 -9.01
C VAL A 143 -4.43 10.67 -10.00
N TYR A 144 -3.93 11.91 -9.99
CA TYR A 144 -4.30 12.98 -10.92
C TYR A 144 -3.84 12.62 -12.34
N THR A 145 -4.81 12.24 -13.14
CA THR A 145 -4.64 11.66 -14.47
C THR A 145 -4.97 12.70 -15.53
N TYR A 146 -6.18 13.26 -15.52
CA TYR A 146 -6.66 14.20 -16.54
C TYR A 146 -6.70 15.62 -15.98
N LYS A 147 -5.75 16.48 -16.40
CA LYS A 147 -5.75 17.90 -16.02
C LYS A 147 -6.98 18.60 -16.62
N ALA A 148 -7.58 19.52 -15.86
CA ALA A 148 -8.70 20.36 -16.28
C ALA A 148 -9.95 19.60 -16.78
N THR A 149 -10.28 18.46 -16.17
CA THR A 149 -11.56 17.77 -16.36
C THR A 149 -12.12 17.30 -15.02
N ASP A 150 -13.45 17.27 -14.88
CA ASP A 150 -14.11 16.77 -13.66
C ASP A 150 -13.79 15.30 -13.36
N CYS A 151 -13.41 14.52 -14.38
CA CYS A 151 -12.92 13.15 -14.26
C CYS A 151 -11.44 13.05 -13.79
N GLY A 152 -10.85 14.14 -13.30
CA GLY A 152 -9.40 14.34 -13.23
C GLY A 152 -8.60 13.36 -12.36
N VAL A 153 -9.26 12.66 -11.44
CA VAL A 153 -8.66 11.68 -10.52
C VAL A 153 -9.16 10.28 -10.86
N ILE A 154 -8.26 9.31 -10.74
CA ILE A 154 -8.59 7.88 -10.73
C ILE A 154 -8.20 7.27 -9.40
N THR A 155 -9.02 6.33 -8.91
CA THR A 155 -8.74 5.49 -7.75
C THR A 155 -8.07 4.21 -8.25
N VAL A 156 -6.92 3.86 -7.66
CA VAL A 156 -6.11 2.68 -7.99
C VAL A 156 -6.16 1.69 -6.84
N TYR A 157 -6.43 0.43 -7.14
CA TYR A 157 -6.41 -0.69 -6.19
C TYR A 157 -5.30 -1.66 -6.58
N ALA A 158 -4.48 -2.02 -5.60
CA ALA A 158 -3.33 -2.90 -5.77
C ALA A 158 -3.09 -3.73 -4.49
N TRP A 159 -2.15 -4.64 -4.58
CA TRP A 159 -1.61 -5.36 -3.43
C TRP A 159 -0.09 -5.52 -3.57
N SER A 160 0.59 -5.92 -2.51
CA SER A 160 2.04 -6.14 -2.42
C SER A 160 2.28 -7.33 -1.50
N THR A 161 3.46 -7.92 -1.57
CA THR A 161 3.98 -8.73 -0.46
C THR A 161 5.04 -7.97 0.32
N ASP A 162 5.26 -8.35 1.58
CA ASP A 162 6.16 -7.59 2.48
C ASP A 162 7.64 -8.04 2.37
N TYR A 163 7.93 -9.19 1.72
CA TYR A 163 9.31 -9.64 1.45
C TYR A 163 10.01 -8.87 0.34
N LEU A 164 9.27 -8.13 -0.48
CA LEU A 164 9.82 -7.45 -1.65
C LEU A 164 10.66 -6.25 -1.20
N THR A 165 11.97 -6.51 -1.12
CA THR A 165 13.00 -5.59 -0.63
C THR A 165 13.14 -4.35 -1.51
N CYS A 166 13.94 -3.38 -1.05
CA CYS A 166 14.29 -2.20 -1.85
C CYS A 166 15.08 -2.49 -3.15
N ALA A 167 15.55 -3.73 -3.36
CA ALA A 167 16.12 -4.15 -4.63
C ALA A 167 15.07 -4.29 -5.75
N HIS A 168 13.78 -4.46 -5.40
CA HIS A 168 12.71 -4.68 -6.35
C HIS A 168 12.11 -3.36 -6.84
N GLY A 169 11.95 -3.25 -8.16
CA GLY A 169 11.29 -2.11 -8.78
C GLY A 169 9.83 -1.97 -8.32
N PRO A 170 9.23 -0.77 -8.46
CA PRO A 170 7.87 -0.52 -7.97
C PRO A 170 6.80 -1.43 -8.60
N LEU A 171 7.00 -1.83 -9.86
CA LEU A 171 6.10 -2.73 -10.60
C LEU A 171 6.33 -4.20 -10.26
N ASP A 172 7.50 -4.53 -9.74
CA ASP A 172 7.88 -5.88 -9.30
C ASP A 172 7.42 -6.13 -7.86
N ARG A 173 7.02 -5.05 -7.17
CA ARG A 173 6.59 -5.05 -5.79
C ARG A 173 5.07 -4.89 -5.59
N TYR A 174 4.43 -4.05 -6.41
CA TYR A 174 3.00 -3.77 -6.32
C TYR A 174 2.25 -4.28 -7.55
N PHE A 175 1.16 -4.99 -7.28
CA PHE A 175 0.36 -5.70 -8.27
C PHE A 175 -0.99 -5.02 -8.47
N LEU A 176 -1.23 -4.52 -9.68
CA LEU A 176 -2.45 -3.78 -10.01
C LEU A 176 -3.65 -4.74 -10.07
N ILE A 177 -4.68 -4.47 -9.27
CA ILE A 177 -5.97 -5.17 -9.31
C ILE A 177 -6.87 -4.48 -10.34
N CYS A 178 -7.13 -3.19 -10.15
CA CYS A 178 -8.03 -2.40 -10.98
C CYS A 178 -7.84 -0.89 -10.76
N ALA A 179 -8.40 -0.07 -11.65
CA ALA A 179 -8.58 1.35 -11.42
C ALA A 179 -9.82 1.88 -12.13
N HIS A 180 -10.47 2.91 -11.56
CA HIS A 180 -11.59 3.61 -12.17
C HIS A 180 -11.45 5.13 -11.99
N SER A 181 -12.15 5.91 -12.81
CA SER A 181 -12.30 7.35 -12.55
C SER A 181 -13.23 7.56 -11.36
N GLN A 182 -12.91 8.53 -10.49
CA GLN A 182 -13.79 8.93 -9.38
C GLN A 182 -15.11 9.53 -9.87
N TYR A 183 -15.17 10.03 -11.11
CA TYR A 183 -16.40 10.54 -11.73
C TYR A 183 -17.46 9.46 -12.00
N LEU A 184 -17.11 8.17 -11.89
CA LEU A 184 -18.07 7.06 -11.93
C LEU A 184 -18.39 6.52 -10.53
N GLU A 185 -17.70 6.98 -9.49
CA GLU A 185 -17.78 6.42 -8.14
C GLU A 185 -19.10 6.82 -7.46
N ALA A 186 -19.77 5.85 -6.85
CA ALA A 186 -20.91 6.03 -5.98
C ALA A 186 -20.53 5.63 -4.55
N ASP A 187 -21.30 6.06 -3.54
CA ASP A 187 -21.06 5.72 -2.12
C ASP A 187 -20.98 4.20 -1.84
N VAL A 188 -21.55 3.38 -2.73
CA VAL A 188 -21.52 1.91 -2.66
C VAL A 188 -20.33 1.26 -3.37
N THR A 189 -19.64 1.97 -4.28
CA THR A 189 -18.60 1.41 -5.16
C THR A 189 -17.44 0.81 -4.37
N TRP A 190 -16.92 1.52 -3.37
CA TRP A 190 -15.86 1.02 -2.48
C TRP A 190 -16.28 -0.24 -1.72
N THR A 191 -17.53 -0.27 -1.22
CA THR A 191 -18.08 -1.40 -0.46
C THR A 191 -18.23 -2.63 -1.35
N ASP A 192 -18.74 -2.47 -2.57
CA ASP A 192 -18.87 -3.55 -3.55
C ASP A 192 -17.49 -4.10 -3.93
N LEU A 193 -16.55 -3.23 -4.31
CA LEU A 193 -15.16 -3.61 -4.62
C LEU A 193 -14.50 -4.36 -3.46
N SER A 194 -14.57 -3.81 -2.25
CA SER A 194 -13.99 -4.43 -1.06
C SER A 194 -14.62 -5.79 -0.75
N LYS A 195 -15.93 -5.93 -0.89
CA LYS A 195 -16.65 -7.19 -0.65
C LYS A 195 -16.27 -8.27 -1.66
N GLN A 196 -16.20 -7.92 -2.95
CA GLN A 196 -15.78 -8.84 -4.01
C GLN A 196 -14.32 -9.26 -3.79
N LEU A 197 -13.41 -8.29 -3.66
CA LEU A 197 -11.98 -8.56 -3.51
C LEU A 197 -11.64 -9.32 -2.21
N ALA A 198 -12.38 -9.08 -1.11
CA ALA A 198 -12.20 -9.85 0.12
C ALA A 198 -12.37 -11.35 -0.10
N ALA A 199 -13.36 -11.79 -0.87
CA ALA A 199 -13.55 -13.20 -1.18
C ALA A 199 -12.38 -13.80 -1.98
N HIS A 200 -11.83 -13.03 -2.94
CA HIS A 200 -10.66 -13.43 -3.73
C HIS A 200 -9.38 -13.51 -2.90
N PHE A 201 -9.14 -12.55 -2.00
CA PHE A 201 -8.03 -12.66 -1.04
C PHE A 201 -8.24 -13.77 -0.01
N THR A 202 -9.46 -14.05 0.43
CA THR A 202 -9.74 -15.25 1.24
C THR A 202 -9.37 -16.51 0.46
N ALA A 203 -9.78 -16.64 -0.81
CA ALA A 203 -9.43 -17.78 -1.65
C ALA A 203 -7.90 -17.93 -1.86
N LEU A 204 -7.18 -16.82 -2.07
CA LEU A 204 -5.72 -16.81 -2.13
C LEU A 204 -5.07 -17.34 -0.83
N CYS A 205 -5.67 -17.03 0.32
CA CYS A 205 -5.17 -17.43 1.63
C CYS A 205 -5.72 -18.80 2.12
N SER A 206 -6.71 -19.41 1.46
CA SER A 206 -7.45 -20.57 2.01
C SER A 206 -7.66 -21.75 1.08
N GLN A 207 -7.35 -21.66 -0.22
CA GLN A 207 -7.53 -22.76 -1.16
C GLN A 207 -6.23 -23.54 -1.39
N GLU A 208 -6.37 -24.81 -1.78
CA GLU A 208 -5.27 -25.61 -2.29
C GLU A 208 -4.93 -25.18 -3.72
N TRP A 209 -3.99 -24.25 -3.84
CA TRP A 209 -3.37 -23.85 -5.09
C TRP A 209 -2.22 -24.79 -5.46
N PRO A 210 -1.76 -24.78 -6.72
CA PRO A 210 -0.59 -25.57 -7.12
C PRO A 210 0.67 -25.28 -6.29
N TRP A 211 0.83 -24.05 -5.80
CA TRP A 211 1.92 -23.65 -4.89
C TRP A 211 1.62 -23.95 -3.41
N SER A 212 0.39 -24.29 -3.02
CA SER A 212 -0.01 -24.48 -1.61
C SER A 212 0.66 -25.68 -0.93
N HIS A 213 1.46 -26.49 -1.65
CA HIS A 213 2.35 -27.48 -1.04
C HIS A 213 3.65 -26.84 -0.48
N LYS A 214 4.01 -25.62 -0.92
CA LYS A 214 5.24 -24.90 -0.56
C LYS A 214 5.04 -23.42 -0.18
N TYR A 215 3.85 -22.81 -0.37
CA TYR A 215 3.62 -21.37 -0.10
C TYR A 215 2.19 -21.05 0.41
N GLU A 216 2.00 -19.98 1.20
CA GLU A 216 0.70 -19.54 1.78
C GLU A 216 0.58 -17.99 1.86
N PHE A 217 -0.57 -17.34 2.12
CA PHE A 217 -0.73 -15.86 2.16
C PHE A 217 -1.50 -15.27 3.40
N ARG A 218 -1.21 -14.02 3.89
CA ARG A 218 -1.77 -13.36 5.17
C ARG A 218 -1.86 -11.78 5.15
N PHE A 219 -2.48 -10.99 6.08
CA PHE A 219 -2.87 -9.52 5.92
C PHE A 219 -2.30 -8.39 6.89
N SER A 220 -2.47 -7.04 6.60
CA SER A 220 -2.01 -5.81 7.38
C SER A 220 -2.72 -4.40 7.11
N SER A 221 -3.11 -3.48 8.10
CA SER A 221 -3.48 -1.98 7.92
C SER A 221 -3.87 -1.01 9.17
N VAL A 222 -3.33 0.23 9.45
CA VAL A 222 -3.56 1.26 10.61
C VAL A 222 -2.88 2.67 10.42
N THR A 223 -3.46 3.82 10.88
CA THR A 223 -2.94 4.95 11.77
C THR A 223 -3.93 6.16 11.85
N GLY A 224 -3.95 6.97 12.95
CA GLY A 224 -4.71 8.24 12.97
C GLY A 224 -5.14 8.92 14.29
N SER A 225 -5.21 8.21 15.43
CA SER A 225 -6.00 8.64 16.60
C SER A 225 -5.42 9.76 17.50
N ALA A 226 -4.09 9.87 17.61
CA ALA A 226 -3.47 10.71 18.66
C ALA A 226 -3.69 12.21 18.49
N LEU A 227 -3.63 12.74 17.26
CA LEU A 227 -3.79 14.17 16.98
C LEU A 227 -5.15 14.71 17.46
N VAL A 228 -6.22 13.96 17.22
CA VAL A 228 -7.59 14.37 17.61
C VAL A 228 -7.78 14.31 19.12
N TYR A 229 -7.11 13.40 19.83
CA TYR A 229 -7.13 13.38 21.28
C TYR A 229 -6.54 14.68 21.88
N CYS A 230 -5.39 15.13 21.41
CA CYS A 230 -4.77 16.38 21.87
C CYS A 230 -5.64 17.62 21.57
N CYS A 231 -6.29 17.67 20.40
CA CYS A 231 -7.26 18.71 20.09
C CYS A 231 -8.46 18.70 21.04
N GLU A 232 -9.08 17.53 21.26
CA GLU A 232 -10.21 17.39 22.19
C GLU A 232 -9.84 17.65 23.66
N ARG A 233 -8.55 17.57 24.00
CA ARG A 233 -8.04 17.98 25.31
C ARG A 233 -7.82 19.47 25.49
N GLY A 234 -7.98 20.26 24.43
CA GLY A 234 -7.77 21.70 24.49
C GLY A 234 -6.30 22.12 24.48
N PHE A 235 -5.36 21.23 24.14
CA PHE A 235 -3.92 21.55 24.12
C PHE A 235 -3.60 22.74 23.20
N TRP A 236 -4.36 22.90 22.10
CA TRP A 236 -4.28 24.03 21.18
C TRP A 236 -5.49 24.99 21.29
N GLY A 237 -6.02 25.15 22.50
CA GLY A 237 -7.22 25.93 22.80
C GLY A 237 -8.48 25.07 22.95
N ALA A 238 -9.38 25.49 23.84
CA ALA A 238 -10.58 24.73 24.20
C ALA A 238 -11.56 24.55 23.03
N ILE A 239 -12.14 23.36 22.91
CA ILE A 239 -13.22 23.09 21.95
C ILE A 239 -14.54 23.63 22.53
N GLN A 240 -14.97 24.80 22.06
CA GLN A 240 -16.23 25.47 22.42
C GLN A 240 -17.09 25.72 21.17
N GLY A 241 -18.42 25.63 21.32
CA GLY A 241 -19.36 25.78 20.20
C GLY A 241 -19.48 24.52 19.34
N LYS A 242 -19.71 24.68 18.02
CA LYS A 242 -19.90 23.55 17.09
C LYS A 242 -18.59 22.77 16.93
N TYR A 243 -18.66 21.46 17.17
CA TYR A 243 -17.49 20.58 17.21
C TYR A 243 -16.60 20.65 15.96
N GLU A 244 -17.16 20.63 14.75
CA GLU A 244 -16.34 20.66 13.51
C GLU A 244 -15.58 21.99 13.35
N GLU A 245 -16.21 23.12 13.67
CA GLU A 245 -15.62 24.46 13.57
C GLU A 245 -14.51 24.66 14.63
N ALA A 246 -14.78 24.23 15.87
CA ALA A 246 -13.86 24.31 16.99
C ALA A 246 -12.67 23.36 16.87
N LEU A 247 -12.90 22.12 16.42
CA LEU A 247 -11.83 21.19 16.06
C LEU A 247 -10.99 21.75 14.90
N ALA A 248 -11.62 22.35 13.88
CA ALA A 248 -10.88 22.96 12.77
C ALA A 248 -10.01 24.14 13.23
N ALA A 249 -10.42 24.91 14.25
CA ALA A 249 -9.58 25.94 14.87
C ALA A 249 -8.35 25.34 15.57
N SER A 250 -8.57 24.34 16.45
CA SER A 250 -7.49 23.63 17.13
C SER A 250 -6.49 22.99 16.15
N LEU A 251 -6.99 22.37 15.07
CA LEU A 251 -6.18 21.74 14.02
C LEU A 251 -5.35 22.75 13.20
N ARG A 252 -5.82 23.99 13.02
CA ARG A 252 -5.00 25.05 12.37
C ARG A 252 -3.80 25.43 13.24
N THR A 253 -4.01 25.63 14.53
CA THR A 253 -2.94 25.91 15.51
C THR A 253 -1.95 24.75 15.58
N ALA A 254 -2.45 23.53 15.70
CA ALA A 254 -1.66 22.30 15.67
C ALA A 254 -0.79 22.19 14.41
N TYR A 255 -1.32 22.55 13.24
CA TYR A 255 -0.55 22.54 11.99
C TYR A 255 0.53 23.62 11.92
N VAL A 256 0.28 24.82 12.48
CA VAL A 256 1.30 25.88 12.59
C VAL A 256 2.44 25.44 13.50
N GLU A 257 2.13 24.80 14.63
CA GLU A 257 3.14 24.26 15.54
C GLU A 257 3.95 23.12 14.88
N PHE A 258 3.29 22.14 14.27
CA PHE A 258 3.96 21.09 13.50
C PHE A 258 4.86 21.68 12.40
N SER A 259 4.42 22.72 11.71
CA SER A 259 5.21 23.40 10.67
C SER A 259 6.49 24.03 11.24
N ARG A 260 6.40 24.65 12.43
CA ARG A 260 7.57 25.19 13.15
C ARG A 260 8.51 24.08 13.61
N TRP A 261 8.00 23.03 14.26
CA TRP A 261 8.78 21.87 14.70
C TRP A 261 9.50 21.18 13.53
N ASN A 262 8.80 21.01 12.40
CA ASN A 262 9.31 20.40 11.17
C ASN A 262 10.40 21.25 10.52
N ALA A 263 10.31 22.58 10.59
CA ALA A 263 11.34 23.48 10.07
C ALA A 263 12.70 23.35 10.80
N LEU A 264 12.70 22.84 12.04
CA LEU A 264 13.88 22.57 12.86
C LEU A 264 14.46 21.15 12.64
N GLN A 265 13.75 20.25 11.94
CA GLN A 265 14.23 18.88 11.73
C GLN A 265 15.29 18.80 10.62
N PRO A 266 16.30 17.91 10.74
CA PRO A 266 17.30 17.68 9.68
C PRO A 266 16.68 17.23 8.34
N LYS A 267 15.56 16.50 8.40
CA LYS A 267 14.79 16.04 7.24
C LYS A 267 13.38 16.64 7.30
N LYS A 268 13.20 17.79 6.65
CA LYS A 268 11.91 18.47 6.51
C LYS A 268 10.96 17.63 5.67
N VAL A 269 9.74 17.40 6.16
CA VAL A 269 8.69 16.70 5.40
C VAL A 269 7.63 17.68 4.88
N THR A 270 7.03 17.38 3.73
CA THR A 270 5.80 18.05 3.29
C THR A 270 4.60 17.31 3.85
N HIS A 271 3.72 18.01 4.56
CA HIS A 271 2.43 17.47 4.97
C HIS A 271 1.33 18.50 4.70
N PRO A 272 0.13 18.09 4.21
CA PRO A 272 -0.99 19.01 4.05
C PRO A 272 -1.53 19.52 5.39
N ARG A 273 -2.24 20.66 5.36
CA ARG A 273 -2.94 21.24 6.52
C ARG A 273 -3.86 20.21 7.19
N PHE A 274 -3.85 20.16 8.52
CA PHE A 274 -4.79 19.34 9.26
C PHE A 274 -6.21 19.94 9.16
N THR A 275 -7.20 19.11 8.83
CA THR A 275 -8.61 19.51 8.71
C THR A 275 -9.52 18.38 9.18
N CYS A 276 -10.72 18.70 9.65
CA CYS A 276 -11.70 17.70 10.11
C CYS A 276 -12.04 16.67 9.01
N ALA A 277 -12.05 17.10 7.74
CA ALA A 277 -12.23 16.22 6.59
C ALA A 277 -11.06 15.24 6.40
N ARG A 278 -9.80 15.72 6.39
CA ARG A 278 -8.59 14.88 6.27
C ARG A 278 -8.32 13.97 7.47
N LEU A 279 -9.08 14.16 8.55
CA LEU A 279 -9.08 13.36 9.77
C LEU A 279 -10.30 12.43 9.91
N ASN A 280 -11.25 12.45 8.97
CA ASN A 280 -12.54 11.76 9.08
C ASN A 280 -13.32 12.08 10.39
N ARG A 281 -13.15 13.28 10.95
CA ARG A 281 -13.62 13.64 12.29
C ARG A 281 -14.49 14.91 12.27
N LYS A 282 -15.59 14.87 11.51
CA LYS A 282 -16.62 15.92 11.53
C LYS A 282 -17.46 15.93 12.82
N ASN A 283 -17.52 14.80 13.53
CA ASN A 283 -18.23 14.63 14.79
C ASN A 283 -17.54 13.57 15.66
N LYS A 284 -17.93 13.47 16.94
CA LYS A 284 -17.32 12.52 17.90
C LYS A 284 -17.70 11.05 17.70
N SER A 285 -18.59 10.69 16.77
CA SER A 285 -18.97 9.29 16.51
C SER A 285 -18.11 8.62 15.41
N LYS A 286 -17.44 9.37 14.55
CA LYS A 286 -16.53 8.83 13.53
C LYS A 286 -15.12 8.60 14.07
N HIS A 287 -14.49 7.49 13.69
CA HIS A 287 -13.10 7.22 14.07
C HIS A 287 -12.12 8.18 13.36
N PRO A 288 -11.20 8.83 14.10
CA PRO A 288 -10.19 9.70 13.50
C PRO A 288 -9.16 8.89 12.70
N ALA A 289 -8.96 9.28 11.45
CA ALA A 289 -8.01 8.68 10.52
C ALA A 289 -7.26 9.81 9.80
N LEU A 290 -6.00 10.05 10.14
CA LEU A 290 -5.18 11.07 9.49
C LEU A 290 -4.54 10.46 8.24
N ASN A 291 -4.93 10.95 7.07
CA ASN A 291 -4.27 10.55 5.82
C ASN A 291 -2.84 11.11 5.77
N SER A 292 -1.89 10.31 6.27
CA SER A 292 -0.46 10.56 6.25
C SER A 292 0.29 9.28 5.86
N LYS A 293 1.35 9.41 5.07
CA LYS A 293 2.14 8.29 4.55
C LYS A 293 3.64 8.57 4.69
N GLY A 294 4.46 7.55 4.54
CA GLY A 294 5.92 7.67 4.43
C GLY A 294 6.58 8.42 5.60
N ALA A 295 7.62 9.18 5.26
CA ALA A 295 8.35 10.04 6.18
C ALA A 295 7.46 11.04 6.91
N ALA A 296 6.36 11.51 6.30
CA ALA A 296 5.49 12.51 6.92
C ALA A 296 4.68 11.93 8.10
N SER A 297 4.21 10.68 7.99
CA SER A 297 3.57 9.97 9.11
C SER A 297 4.54 9.71 10.26
N LYS A 298 5.82 9.48 9.95
CA LYS A 298 6.88 9.28 10.94
C LYS A 298 7.24 10.58 11.66
N ALA A 299 7.46 11.67 10.92
CA ALA A 299 7.68 13.00 11.47
C ALA A 299 6.53 13.46 12.38
N LEU A 300 5.28 13.26 11.94
CA LEU A 300 4.09 13.49 12.77
C LEU A 300 4.07 12.67 14.05
N THR A 301 4.47 11.39 13.98
CA THR A 301 4.55 10.52 15.16
C THR A 301 5.58 11.02 16.16
N HIS A 302 6.72 11.53 15.69
CA HIS A 302 7.75 12.12 16.54
C HIS A 302 7.26 13.41 17.21
N TRP A 303 6.72 14.37 16.44
CA TRP A 303 6.14 15.59 16.99
C TRP A 303 4.99 15.32 17.97
N LEU A 304 4.07 14.40 17.65
CA LEU A 304 2.96 14.03 18.55
C LEU A 304 3.45 13.35 19.84
N ALA A 305 4.61 12.69 19.85
CA ALA A 305 5.19 12.17 21.08
C ALA A 305 5.65 13.31 22.00
N ASP A 306 6.27 14.35 21.44
CA ASP A 306 6.70 15.54 22.21
C ASP A 306 5.47 16.29 22.76
N VAL A 307 4.46 16.53 21.92
CA VAL A 307 3.17 17.16 22.30
C VAL A 307 2.45 16.37 23.39
N THR A 308 2.31 15.06 23.23
CA THR A 308 1.59 14.23 24.21
C THR A 308 2.36 14.11 25.53
N ALA A 309 3.70 14.08 25.50
CA ALA A 309 4.52 14.14 26.70
C ALA A 309 4.32 15.45 27.47
N ASN A 310 4.35 16.60 26.77
CA ASN A 310 4.06 17.91 27.39
C ASN A 310 2.66 17.94 28.02
N MET A 311 1.64 17.46 27.31
CA MET A 311 0.27 17.35 27.82
C MET A 311 0.14 16.42 29.05
N ALA A 312 0.92 15.34 29.12
CA ALA A 312 0.90 14.40 30.24
C ALA A 312 1.67 14.87 31.48
N ASN A 313 2.54 15.87 31.30
CA ASN A 313 3.33 16.52 32.36
C ASN A 313 2.75 17.87 32.82
N ALA A 314 1.75 18.41 32.13
CA ALA A 314 1.11 19.67 32.48
C ALA A 314 0.25 19.57 33.75
N ASP A 315 0.07 20.69 34.44
CA ASP A 315 -0.86 20.79 35.56
C ASP A 315 -2.30 20.47 35.09
N GLY A 316 -2.98 19.59 35.82
CA GLY A 316 -4.29 19.07 35.42
C GLY A 316 -4.27 17.89 34.43
N ALA A 317 -3.11 17.33 34.10
CA ALA A 317 -3.01 16.08 33.34
C ALA A 317 -3.69 14.91 34.08
N ILE A 318 -4.62 14.23 33.41
CA ILE A 318 -5.31 13.05 33.97
C ILE A 318 -4.62 11.76 33.52
N PHE A 319 -4.94 10.64 34.18
CA PHE A 319 -4.37 9.32 33.86
C PHE A 319 -4.46 8.94 32.37
N LEU A 320 -5.53 9.34 31.68
CA LEU A 320 -5.71 9.08 30.25
C LEU A 320 -4.66 9.79 29.38
N ASP A 321 -4.21 11.00 29.75
CA ASP A 321 -3.17 11.71 28.98
C ASP A 321 -1.84 10.97 29.09
N LYS A 322 -1.52 10.50 30.31
CA LYS A 322 -0.34 9.68 30.57
C LYS A 322 -0.36 8.41 29.73
N GLN A 323 -1.51 7.73 29.61
CA GLN A 323 -1.66 6.59 28.70
C GLN A 323 -1.50 6.94 27.22
N VAL A 324 -2.06 8.07 26.76
CA VAL A 324 -1.89 8.51 25.37
C VAL A 324 -0.43 8.87 25.08
N ALA A 325 0.24 9.57 25.99
CA ALA A 325 1.65 9.87 25.90
C ALA A 325 2.52 8.61 25.88
N THR A 326 2.29 7.65 26.78
CA THR A 326 2.97 6.35 26.76
C THR A 326 2.77 5.65 25.41
N CYS A 327 1.54 5.57 24.90
CA CYS A 327 1.22 4.93 23.63
C CYS A 327 1.98 5.57 22.45
N VAL A 328 1.97 6.91 22.35
CA VAL A 328 2.59 7.62 21.21
C VAL A 328 4.10 7.69 21.34
N ALA A 329 4.63 7.94 22.54
CA ALA A 329 6.07 7.97 22.80
C ALA A 329 6.72 6.60 22.62
N ALA A 330 6.04 5.51 22.98
CA ALA A 330 6.55 4.16 22.75
C ALA A 330 6.70 3.87 21.24
N TYR A 331 5.67 4.15 20.43
CA TYR A 331 5.73 4.01 18.97
C TYR A 331 6.76 4.95 18.32
N SER A 332 6.84 6.20 18.77
CA SER A 332 7.84 7.17 18.30
C SER A 332 9.27 6.70 18.59
N ARG A 333 9.56 6.23 19.81
CA ARG A 333 10.87 5.69 20.20
C ARG A 333 11.20 4.39 19.47
N MET A 334 10.22 3.52 19.25
CA MET A 334 10.35 2.32 18.42
C MET A 334 10.79 2.68 17.00
N LEU A 335 10.11 3.65 16.36
CA LEU A 335 10.48 4.15 15.03
C LEU A 335 11.85 4.84 14.99
N LYS A 336 12.30 5.51 16.06
CA LYS A 336 13.66 6.07 16.16
C LYS A 336 14.71 4.98 16.27
N ALA A 337 14.50 3.99 17.14
CA ALA A 337 15.40 2.84 17.25
C ALA A 337 15.53 2.07 15.94
N MET A 338 14.46 1.94 15.14
CA MET A 338 14.51 1.42 13.76
C MET A 338 15.26 2.33 12.76
N ASP A 339 15.36 3.64 13.00
CA ASP A 339 16.17 4.53 12.15
C ASP A 339 17.66 4.46 12.49
N GLU A 340 17.95 4.35 13.78
CA GLU A 340 19.29 4.25 14.38
C GLU A 340 19.96 2.90 14.04
N ALA A 341 19.19 1.81 14.06
CA ALA A 341 19.70 0.46 13.87
C ALA A 341 20.01 0.10 12.40
N PRO A 342 20.97 -0.82 12.16
CA PRO A 342 21.23 -1.42 10.84
C PRO A 342 20.09 -2.36 10.39
N LEU A 343 20.26 -3.07 9.27
CA LEU A 343 19.29 -4.06 8.77
C LEU A 343 19.13 -5.26 9.72
N LEU A 344 20.26 -5.80 10.21
CA LEU A 344 20.32 -6.89 11.17
C LEU A 344 20.50 -6.31 12.58
N LEU A 345 19.46 -6.37 13.39
CA LEU A 345 19.44 -5.87 14.76
C LEU A 345 20.33 -6.75 15.66
N SER A 346 21.09 -6.13 16.56
CA SER A 346 21.59 -6.86 17.73
C SER A 346 20.43 -7.31 18.62
N GLU A 347 20.68 -8.30 19.48
CA GLU A 347 19.67 -8.75 20.46
C GLU A 347 19.19 -7.62 21.40
N ALA A 348 20.08 -6.69 21.74
CA ALA A 348 19.74 -5.52 22.55
C ALA A 348 18.82 -4.55 21.80
N GLU A 349 19.07 -4.28 20.51
CA GLU A 349 18.23 -3.43 19.67
C GLU A 349 16.87 -4.07 19.41
N ALA A 350 16.85 -5.37 19.07
CA ALA A 350 15.63 -6.17 18.92
C ALA A 350 14.75 -6.11 20.18
N ASN A 351 15.31 -6.42 21.35
CA ASN A 351 14.61 -6.30 22.63
C ASN A 351 14.13 -4.88 22.93
N ARG A 352 14.90 -3.84 22.58
CA ARG A 352 14.53 -2.44 22.77
C ARG A 352 13.33 -2.06 21.88
N ILE A 353 13.39 -2.36 20.58
CA ILE A 353 12.32 -2.08 19.62
C ILE A 353 11.06 -2.85 19.99
N TYR A 354 11.18 -4.13 20.35
CA TYR A 354 10.05 -4.95 20.81
C TYR A 354 9.35 -4.39 22.03
N LYS A 355 10.09 -4.12 23.12
CA LYS A 355 9.51 -3.64 24.38
C LYS A 355 8.77 -2.32 24.18
N LEU A 356 9.30 -1.44 23.31
CA LEU A 356 8.64 -0.20 22.91
C LEU A 356 7.38 -0.47 22.08
N GLY A 357 7.42 -1.42 21.16
CA GLY A 357 6.27 -1.78 20.34
C GLY A 357 5.15 -2.49 21.10
N GLN A 358 5.46 -3.45 21.99
CA GLN A 358 4.48 -4.08 22.88
C GLN A 358 3.82 -3.05 23.79
N LEU A 359 4.62 -2.19 24.43
CA LEU A 359 4.11 -1.09 25.25
C LEU A 359 3.13 -0.19 24.46
N HIS A 360 3.41 0.06 23.18
CA HIS A 360 2.46 0.74 22.30
C HIS A 360 1.17 -0.08 22.10
N LEU A 361 1.27 -1.37 21.73
CA LEU A 361 0.12 -2.24 21.42
C LEU A 361 -0.80 -2.48 22.62
N GLU A 362 -0.23 -2.79 23.78
CA GLU A 362 -0.95 -2.96 25.04
C GLU A 362 -1.68 -1.67 25.43
N THR A 363 -0.97 -0.53 25.36
CA THR A 363 -1.54 0.77 25.72
C THR A 363 -2.62 1.19 24.71
N TYR A 364 -2.42 0.98 23.40
CA TYR A 364 -3.43 1.24 22.38
C TYR A 364 -4.68 0.37 22.59
N SER A 365 -4.49 -0.92 22.91
CA SER A 365 -5.59 -1.86 23.18
C SER A 365 -6.39 -1.44 24.43
N ALA A 366 -5.70 -0.96 25.47
CA ALA A 366 -6.34 -0.36 26.64
C ALA A 366 -7.11 0.93 26.31
N LEU A 367 -6.52 1.80 25.48
CA LEU A 367 -7.16 3.04 25.00
C LEU A 367 -8.41 2.75 24.16
N ARG A 368 -8.38 1.75 23.25
CA ARG A 368 -9.55 1.22 22.51
C ARG A 368 -10.64 0.75 23.46
N ARG A 369 -10.31 -0.10 24.45
CA ARG A 369 -11.28 -0.65 25.41
C ARG A 369 -11.94 0.45 26.24
N LYS A 370 -11.22 1.51 26.59
CA LYS A 370 -11.79 2.71 27.21
C LYS A 370 -12.68 3.47 26.23
N SER A 371 -12.21 3.69 25.00
CA SER A 371 -12.92 4.44 23.96
C SER A 371 -14.30 3.88 23.60
N SER A 372 -14.43 2.56 23.53
CA SER A 372 -15.70 1.88 23.20
C SER A 372 -16.73 1.89 24.35
N ARG A 373 -16.34 2.29 25.56
CA ARG A 373 -17.21 2.39 26.74
C ARG A 373 -17.63 3.84 27.06
N VAL A 374 -17.22 4.82 26.25
CA VAL A 374 -17.58 6.23 26.45
C VAL A 374 -18.90 6.57 25.76
N PHE A 375 -19.86 7.04 26.55
CA PHE A 375 -21.16 7.55 26.10
C PHE A 375 -21.28 9.07 26.29
N GLY A 376 -22.38 9.66 25.81
CA GLY A 376 -22.59 11.12 25.81
C GLY A 376 -22.13 11.82 24.52
N ALA A 377 -22.63 13.02 24.25
CA ALA A 377 -22.32 13.76 23.01
C ALA A 377 -20.91 14.38 23.03
N ASN A 378 -20.54 14.98 24.16
CA ASN A 378 -19.32 15.79 24.30
C ASN A 378 -18.15 15.06 24.97
N ALA A 379 -18.37 13.83 25.45
CA ALA A 379 -17.38 13.09 26.23
C ALA A 379 -16.05 12.91 25.46
N LEU A 380 -14.94 13.15 26.18
CA LEU A 380 -13.58 12.89 25.70
C LEU A 380 -13.42 11.40 25.38
N ASN A 381 -12.52 11.08 24.44
CA ASN A 381 -12.13 9.70 24.13
C ASN A 381 -13.22 8.86 23.41
N LYS A 382 -14.40 9.42 23.13
CA LYS A 382 -15.46 8.76 22.36
C LYS A 382 -15.02 8.45 20.94
N CYS A 383 -15.15 7.18 20.54
CA CYS A 383 -14.78 6.68 19.20
C CYS A 383 -13.39 7.16 18.73
N MET A 384 -12.43 7.33 19.64
CA MET A 384 -11.12 7.93 19.38
C MET A 384 -10.12 6.89 18.85
N TRP A 385 -10.07 5.72 19.47
CA TRP A 385 -9.10 4.67 19.18
C TRP A 385 -9.77 3.54 18.42
N VAL A 386 -9.12 3.04 17.37
CA VAL A 386 -9.65 1.97 16.50
C VAL A 386 -8.57 0.93 16.24
N LEU A 387 -8.87 -0.32 16.65
CA LEU A 387 -8.06 -1.46 16.27
C LEU A 387 -8.32 -1.76 14.80
N LEU A 388 -7.44 -1.23 13.94
CA LEU A 388 -7.33 -1.63 12.53
C LEU A 388 -6.27 -2.75 12.41
N PRO A 389 -6.27 -3.57 11.33
CA PRO A 389 -5.42 -4.76 11.21
C PRO A 389 -3.89 -4.60 11.36
N LYS A 390 -3.28 -3.42 11.16
CA LYS A 390 -1.85 -3.17 11.49
C LYS A 390 -1.59 -3.20 12.99
N HIS A 391 -2.55 -3.27 13.91
CA HIS A 391 -2.19 -3.59 15.31
C HIS A 391 -1.73 -5.04 15.42
N HIS A 392 -2.39 -5.93 14.68
CA HIS A 392 -2.01 -7.32 14.57
C HIS A 392 -0.74 -7.48 13.72
N HIS A 393 -0.63 -6.83 12.55
CA HIS A 393 0.63 -6.84 11.80
C HIS A 393 1.77 -6.11 12.51
N LEU A 394 1.53 -5.07 13.32
CA LEU A 394 2.56 -4.45 14.15
C LEU A 394 2.99 -5.41 15.26
N LEU A 395 2.07 -6.18 15.86
CA LEU A 395 2.42 -7.26 16.78
C LEU A 395 3.34 -8.27 16.09
N HIS A 396 2.95 -8.82 14.94
CA HIS A 396 3.78 -9.74 14.15
C HIS A 396 5.12 -9.14 13.70
N MET A 397 5.13 -7.88 13.27
CA MET A 397 6.35 -7.15 12.94
C MET A 397 7.24 -6.91 14.19
N LEU A 398 6.70 -7.03 15.41
CA LEU A 398 7.44 -6.90 16.66
C LEU A 398 7.90 -8.24 17.23
N THR A 399 7.02 -9.23 17.31
CA THR A 399 7.34 -10.59 17.75
C THR A 399 8.23 -11.28 16.73
N ASP A 400 7.77 -11.33 15.49
CA ASP A 400 8.37 -12.16 14.44
C ASP A 400 9.57 -11.38 13.86
N CYS A 401 9.32 -10.27 13.14
CA CYS A 401 10.38 -9.53 12.44
C CYS A 401 11.43 -8.90 13.37
N VAL A 402 11.04 -8.31 14.52
CA VAL A 402 11.97 -7.58 15.40
C VAL A 402 12.58 -8.45 16.49
N LEU A 403 11.81 -9.11 17.36
CA LEU A 403 12.38 -9.94 18.44
C LEU A 403 13.07 -11.16 17.88
N GLU A 404 12.33 -11.88 17.05
CA GLU A 404 12.76 -13.18 16.61
C GLU A 404 13.77 -12.96 15.51
N ASP A 405 13.37 -12.59 14.29
CA ASP A 405 14.23 -12.49 13.10
C ASP A 405 15.37 -11.48 13.27
N ARG A 406 15.21 -10.52 14.19
CA ARG A 406 16.13 -9.39 14.38
C ARG A 406 16.34 -8.62 13.08
N LEU A 407 15.29 -8.50 12.27
CA LEU A 407 15.27 -7.70 11.06
C LEU A 407 14.68 -6.32 11.37
N ASN A 408 15.21 -5.30 10.70
CA ASN A 408 14.73 -3.93 10.84
C ASN A 408 13.59 -3.64 9.83
N PRO A 409 12.34 -3.43 10.28
CA PRO A 409 11.18 -3.24 9.39
C PRO A 409 11.26 -1.98 8.53
N ARG A 410 12.15 -1.03 8.87
CA ARG A 410 12.39 0.17 8.07
C ARG A 410 12.80 -0.16 6.64
N CYS A 411 13.64 -1.19 6.46
CA CYS A 411 14.18 -1.57 5.15
C CYS A 411 13.10 -2.09 4.17
N GLN A 412 11.89 -2.32 4.66
CA GLN A 412 10.78 -2.90 3.90
C GLN A 412 9.69 -1.88 3.52
N THR A 413 9.73 -0.58 3.87
CA THR A 413 8.52 0.29 3.79
C THR A 413 8.58 1.60 2.96
N LEU A 414 7.58 1.74 2.08
CA LEU A 414 6.93 2.96 1.52
C LEU A 414 7.39 3.61 0.19
N PHE A 415 8.67 3.80 -0.14
CA PHE A 415 9.05 4.57 -1.37
C PHE A 415 8.61 3.91 -2.70
N CYS A 416 8.56 2.59 -2.76
CA CYS A 416 8.15 1.86 -3.97
C CYS A 416 6.65 2.03 -4.30
N GLY A 417 5.80 2.32 -3.31
CA GLY A 417 4.35 2.48 -3.51
C GLY A 417 3.99 3.75 -4.30
N GLU A 418 4.58 4.88 -3.93
CA GLU A 418 4.38 6.15 -4.64
C GLU A 418 4.90 6.07 -6.09
N SER A 419 6.06 5.44 -6.28
CA SER A 419 6.63 5.18 -7.60
C SER A 419 5.70 4.31 -8.46
N PHE A 420 5.09 3.27 -7.88
CA PHE A 420 4.11 2.42 -8.56
C PHE A 420 2.88 3.20 -9.02
N ILE A 421 2.29 4.03 -8.16
CA ILE A 421 1.17 4.92 -8.54
C ILE A 421 1.59 5.88 -9.67
N GLY A 422 2.83 6.37 -9.65
CA GLY A 422 3.41 7.14 -10.75
C GLY A 422 3.42 6.41 -12.09
N HIS A 423 3.75 5.10 -12.11
CA HIS A 423 3.65 4.27 -13.32
C HIS A 423 2.20 4.05 -13.76
N VAL A 424 1.29 3.71 -12.85
CA VAL A 424 -0.13 3.51 -13.15
C VAL A 424 -0.76 4.78 -13.72
N GLY A 425 -0.50 5.94 -13.12
CA GLY A 425 -0.98 7.24 -13.61
C GLY A 425 -0.45 7.62 -14.99
N ARG A 426 0.80 7.26 -15.33
CA ARG A 426 1.35 7.44 -16.70
C ARG A 426 0.63 6.55 -17.73
N MET A 427 0.35 5.29 -17.39
CA MET A 427 -0.41 4.39 -18.27
C MET A 427 -1.87 4.83 -18.45
N ALA A 428 -2.48 5.37 -17.39
CA ALA A 428 -3.87 5.84 -17.40
C ALA A 428 -4.07 7.13 -18.22
N LYS A 429 -3.09 8.05 -18.19
CA LYS A 429 -3.13 9.34 -18.94
C LYS A 429 -3.37 9.19 -20.44
N THR A 430 -2.97 8.05 -21.01
CA THR A 430 -3.10 7.75 -22.44
C THR A 430 -4.27 6.79 -22.74
N CYS A 431 -5.18 6.57 -21.77
CA CYS A 431 -6.46 5.88 -21.95
C CYS A 431 -7.61 6.90 -22.07
N HIS A 432 -8.65 6.59 -22.85
CA HIS A 432 -9.92 7.34 -22.77
C HIS A 432 -10.73 6.90 -21.54
N ARG A 433 -11.36 7.85 -20.84
CA ARG A 433 -12.09 7.61 -19.57
C ARG A 433 -13.05 6.41 -19.59
N SER A 434 -13.85 6.23 -20.65
CA SER A 434 -14.82 5.12 -20.75
C SER A 434 -14.18 3.75 -20.97
N SER A 435 -12.92 3.71 -21.43
CA SER A 435 -12.18 2.48 -21.68
C SER A 435 -11.02 2.25 -20.69
N LEU A 436 -10.77 3.21 -19.80
CA LEU A 436 -9.64 3.22 -18.88
C LEU A 436 -9.50 1.93 -18.06
N PRO A 437 -10.55 1.39 -17.40
CA PRO A 437 -10.40 0.19 -16.57
C PRO A 437 -9.83 -1.00 -17.34
N MET A 438 -10.36 -1.26 -18.55
CA MET A 438 -9.89 -2.35 -19.40
C MET A 438 -8.55 -2.05 -20.07
N ARG A 439 -8.37 -0.85 -20.64
CA ARG A 439 -7.15 -0.47 -21.38
C ARG A 439 -5.93 -0.34 -20.48
N LEU A 440 -6.11 0.10 -19.23
CA LEU A 440 -5.05 0.16 -18.23
C LEU A 440 -4.55 -1.24 -17.88
N LEU A 441 -5.46 -2.19 -17.59
CA LEU A 441 -5.08 -3.57 -17.27
C LEU A 441 -4.42 -4.27 -18.46
N GLN A 442 -4.89 -4.05 -19.69
CA GLN A 442 -4.23 -4.55 -20.90
C GLN A 442 -2.76 -4.06 -20.99
N ARG A 443 -2.51 -2.78 -20.75
CA ARG A 443 -1.16 -2.19 -20.78
C ARG A 443 -0.28 -2.67 -19.63
N TYR A 444 -0.84 -2.76 -18.43
CA TYR A 444 -0.13 -3.29 -17.26
C TYR A 444 0.32 -4.75 -17.49
N LYS A 445 -0.57 -5.61 -18.02
CA LYS A 445 -0.20 -6.98 -18.41
C LYS A 445 0.93 -7.04 -19.43
N THR A 446 0.92 -6.16 -20.43
CA THR A 446 2.02 -6.07 -21.41
C THR A 446 3.32 -5.62 -20.76
N LEU A 447 3.28 -4.68 -19.82
CA LEU A 447 4.45 -4.23 -19.07
C LEU A 447 5.02 -5.32 -18.14
N MET A 448 4.16 -6.07 -17.45
CA MET A 448 4.60 -7.23 -16.65
C MET A 448 5.15 -8.36 -17.51
N GLY A 449 4.57 -8.59 -18.69
CA GLY A 449 5.05 -9.59 -19.64
C GLY A 449 6.43 -9.27 -20.23
N LEU A 450 6.71 -7.99 -20.48
CA LEU A 450 8.04 -7.50 -20.85
C LEU A 450 9.05 -7.78 -19.72
N LYS A 451 8.75 -7.31 -18.50
CA LYS A 451 9.63 -7.52 -17.32
C LYS A 451 9.90 -9.00 -17.03
N ALA A 452 8.92 -9.88 -17.29
CA ALA A 452 9.10 -11.31 -17.14
C ALA A 452 9.99 -11.94 -18.23
N GLN A 453 10.16 -11.32 -19.40
CA GLN A 453 11.12 -11.79 -20.42
C GLN A 453 12.55 -11.35 -20.10
N ASP A 454 12.71 -10.16 -19.52
CA ASP A 454 14.01 -9.68 -19.02
C ASP A 454 14.60 -10.69 -18.00
N LEU A 455 13.77 -11.24 -17.11
CA LEU A 455 14.14 -12.28 -16.12
C LEU A 455 14.54 -13.66 -16.68
N ILE A 456 14.36 -13.93 -17.99
CA ILE A 456 14.90 -15.14 -18.65
C ILE A 456 16.29 -14.85 -19.25
N SER A 457 16.60 -13.57 -19.47
CA SER A 457 17.74 -13.11 -20.24
C SER A 457 18.97 -12.80 -19.37
N GLU A 458 18.80 -12.84 -18.04
CA GLU A 458 19.84 -12.76 -17.00
C GLU A 458 20.09 -14.17 -16.40
#